data_AF-A0A380P4J4-F1
#
_entry.id   AF-A0A380P4J4-F1
#
_cell.length_a   1.000
_cell.length_b   1.000
_cell.length_c   1.000
_cell.angle_alpha   90.00
_cell.angle_beta   90.00
_cell.angle_gamma   90.00
#
_symmetry.space_group_name_H-M   'P 1'
#
loop_
_entity.id
_entity.type
_entity.pdbx_description
1 polymer ?
#
loop_
_entity_poly.entity_id
_entity_poly.type
_entity_poly.pdbx_seq_one_letter_code
_entity_poly.pdbx_strand_id
1 'polypeptide(L)'
;MSILSMAFYDRPQDKLALIGITGTKGKTSSAYMAYEILREATGDKVALSSTLAVVTGTDPKFHYRAHLTTPESLDLFRWMAEAVENGMTHMVMEVSSQAYKKNVSMGCDMTWVFS
;
A
#
# COMPACT_ATOMS: atom_id res chain seq x y z
N MET A 1 11.07 13.47 6.69
CA MET A 1 11.41 12.21 7.38
C MET A 1 10.95 11.01 6.56
N SER A 2 11.45 10.83 5.34
CA SER A 2 11.10 9.73 4.44
C SER A 2 12.34 8.94 4.03
N ILE A 3 13.45 9.65 3.80
CA ILE A 3 14.74 9.04 3.41
C ILE A 3 15.33 8.15 4.52
N LEU A 4 15.20 8.55 5.79
CA LEU A 4 15.72 7.76 6.92
C LEU A 4 14.98 6.42 7.06
N SER A 5 13.66 6.41 6.84
CA SER A 5 12.84 5.19 6.87
C SER A 5 13.14 4.27 5.69
N MET A 6 13.39 4.81 4.49
CA MET A 6 13.78 4.00 3.32
C MET A 6 15.09 3.24 3.55
N ALA A 7 16.09 3.89 4.16
CA ALA A 7 17.35 3.24 4.50
C ALA A 7 17.19 2.24 5.65
N PHE A 8 16.33 2.54 6.64
CA PHE A 8 16.11 1.69 7.80
C PHE A 8 15.41 0.35 7.45
N TYR A 9 14.51 0.34 6.47
CA TYR A 9 13.79 -0.86 6.03
C TYR A 9 14.38 -1.53 4.77
N ASP A 10 15.59 -1.15 4.35
CA ASP A 10 16.25 -1.71 3.15
C ASP A 10 15.39 -1.61 1.87
N ARG A 11 14.85 -0.41 1.63
CA ARG A 11 14.08 -0.01 0.43
C ARG A 11 12.97 -1.02 0.06
N PRO A 12 11.99 -1.25 0.93
CA PRO A 12 10.94 -2.24 0.69
C PRO A 12 10.07 -1.89 -0.54
N GLN A 13 10.00 -0.61 -0.91
CA GLN A 13 9.33 -0.16 -2.12
C GLN A 13 9.94 -0.71 -3.42
N ASP A 14 11.25 -1.04 -3.44
CA ASP A 14 11.91 -1.60 -4.62
C ASP A 14 11.64 -3.11 -4.76
N LYS A 15 11.09 -3.73 -3.71
CA LYS A 15 10.76 -5.16 -3.61
C LYS A 15 9.28 -5.45 -3.85
N LEU A 16 8.45 -4.40 -3.96
CA LEU A 16 7.01 -4.49 -4.19
C LEU A 16 6.61 -3.71 -5.44
N ALA A 17 5.75 -4.31 -6.27
CA ALA A 17 5.04 -3.56 -7.30
C ALA A 17 3.93 -2.71 -6.64
N LEU A 18 4.19 -1.40 -6.51
CA LEU A 18 3.26 -0.47 -5.86
C LEU A 18 2.23 0.08 -6.85
N ILE A 19 0.95 -0.01 -6.48
CA ILE A 19 -0.19 0.42 -7.30
C ILE A 19 -1.03 1.41 -6.51
N GLY A 20 -1.04 2.67 -6.95
CA GLY A 20 -1.78 3.76 -6.31
C GLY A 20 -3.12 3.99 -6.98
N ILE A 21 -4.22 3.83 -6.25
CA ILE A 21 -5.57 4.20 -6.69
C ILE A 21 -5.92 5.57 -6.14
N THR A 22 -6.18 6.53 -7.02
CA THR A 22 -6.60 7.88 -6.64
C THR A 22 -7.80 8.35 -7.46
N GLY A 23 -8.57 9.30 -6.94
CA GLY A 23 -9.83 9.76 -7.55
C GLY A 23 -10.72 10.57 -6.61
N THR A 24 -11.71 11.27 -7.15
CA THR A 24 -12.64 12.12 -6.37
C THR A 24 -13.75 11.31 -5.70
N LYS A 25 -14.19 10.20 -6.31
CA LYS A 25 -15.19 9.26 -5.78
C LYS A 25 -14.79 7.82 -6.12
N GLY A 26 -15.27 6.81 -5.39
CA GLY A 26 -15.07 5.39 -5.74
C GLY A 26 -13.71 4.76 -5.39
N LYS A 27 -12.71 5.53 -4.93
CA LYS A 27 -11.35 5.04 -4.60
C LYS A 27 -11.31 3.73 -3.82
N THR A 28 -12.06 3.64 -2.71
CA THR A 28 -12.09 2.46 -1.86
C THR A 28 -12.58 1.24 -2.63
N SER A 29 -13.73 1.34 -3.31
CA SER A 29 -14.27 0.25 -4.13
C SER A 29 -13.30 -0.16 -5.24
N SER A 30 -12.70 0.81 -5.94
CA SER A 30 -11.72 0.55 -7.01
C SER A 30 -10.45 -0.12 -6.46
N ALA A 31 -9.98 0.25 -5.26
CA ALA A 31 -8.84 -0.37 -4.61
C ALA A 31 -9.12 -1.83 -4.22
N TYR A 32 -10.30 -2.12 -3.69
CA TYR A 32 -10.71 -3.50 -3.40
C TYR A 32 -10.86 -4.34 -4.67
N MET A 33 -11.44 -3.78 -5.74
CA MET A 33 -11.53 -4.49 -7.02
C MET A 33 -10.15 -4.81 -7.60
N ALA A 34 -9.23 -3.84 -7.63
CA ALA A 34 -7.87 -4.06 -8.09
C ALA A 34 -7.12 -5.10 -7.24
N TYR A 35 -7.31 -5.05 -5.92
CA TYR A 35 -6.75 -6.01 -4.98
C TYR A 35 -7.22 -7.44 -5.27
N GLU A 36 -8.53 -7.69 -5.41
CA GLU A 36 -9.04 -9.03 -5.68
C GLU A 36 -8.58 -9.57 -7.04
N ILE A 37 -8.60 -8.73 -8.09
CA ILE A 37 -8.11 -9.11 -9.43
C ILE A 37 -6.63 -9.52 -9.38
N LEU A 38 -5.80 -8.72 -8.70
CA LEU A 38 -4.37 -9.01 -8.58
C LEU A 38 -4.11 -10.22 -7.69
N ARG A 39 -4.90 -10.44 -6.64
CA ARG A 39 -4.77 -11.64 -5.81
C ARG A 39 -4.99 -12.89 -6.61
N GLU A 40 -6.04 -12.92 -7.43
CA GLU A 40 -6.31 -14.04 -8.32
C GLU A 40 -5.17 -14.21 -9.34
N ALA A 41 -4.69 -13.13 -9.94
CA ALA A 41 -3.63 -13.17 -10.95
C ALA A 41 -2.24 -13.56 -10.40
N THR A 42 -1.96 -13.34 -9.11
CA THR A 42 -0.63 -13.53 -8.51
C THR A 42 -0.57 -14.67 -7.50
N GLY A 43 -1.69 -15.36 -7.25
CA GLY A 43 -1.78 -16.42 -6.25
C GLY A 43 -1.64 -15.89 -4.82
N ASP A 44 -2.47 -14.90 -4.46
CA ASP A 44 -2.55 -14.30 -3.11
C ASP A 44 -1.31 -13.53 -2.64
N LYS A 45 -0.45 -13.08 -3.55
CA LYS A 45 0.79 -12.33 -3.22
C LYS A 45 0.61 -10.81 -3.28
N VAL A 46 -0.50 -10.31 -2.78
CA VAL A 46 -0.87 -8.89 -2.85
C VAL A 46 -1.23 -8.36 -1.46
N ALA A 47 -0.65 -7.22 -1.11
CA ALA A 47 -1.01 -6.40 0.05
C ALA A 47 -2.01 -5.30 -0.33
N LEU A 48 -2.81 -4.85 0.64
CA LEU A 48 -3.76 -3.75 0.51
C LEU A 48 -3.52 -2.70 1.58
N SER A 49 -3.51 -1.43 1.23
CA SER A 49 -3.59 -0.31 2.17
C SER A 49 -4.73 0.60 1.75
N SER A 50 -5.87 0.49 2.42
CA SER A 50 -7.06 1.31 2.20
C SER A 50 -7.46 2.05 3.48
N THR A 51 -8.27 3.09 3.34
CA THR A 51 -8.88 3.81 4.47
C THR A 51 -9.77 2.94 5.36
N LEU A 52 -10.20 1.75 4.90
CA LEU A 52 -11.00 0.80 5.69
C LEU A 52 -10.17 -0.31 6.33
N ALA A 53 -9.17 -0.82 5.61
CA ALA A 53 -8.36 -1.95 6.07
C ALA A 53 -6.95 -1.90 5.48
N VAL A 54 -6.03 -2.52 6.20
CA VAL A 54 -4.68 -2.82 5.74
C VAL A 54 -4.47 -4.33 5.81
N VAL A 55 -3.99 -4.91 4.72
CA VAL A 55 -3.66 -6.33 4.61
C VAL A 55 -2.21 -6.44 4.15
N THR A 56 -1.37 -7.09 4.96
CA THR A 56 0.06 -7.28 4.67
C THR A 56 0.41 -8.77 4.48
N GLY A 57 -0.57 -9.67 4.53
CA GLY A 57 -0.36 -11.10 4.34
C GLY A 57 -1.66 -11.89 4.26
N THR A 58 -1.56 -13.17 3.92
CA THR A 58 -2.72 -14.06 3.75
C THR A 58 -3.33 -14.52 5.08
N ASP A 59 -2.52 -14.63 6.13
CA ASP A 59 -2.97 -14.98 7.47
C ASP A 59 -3.82 -13.84 8.08
N PRO A 60 -5.01 -14.13 8.63
CA PRO A 60 -5.88 -13.12 9.25
C PRO A 60 -5.22 -12.24 10.32
N LYS A 61 -4.12 -12.68 10.94
CA LYS A 61 -3.36 -11.85 11.90
C LYS A 61 -2.72 -10.62 11.26
N PHE A 62 -2.51 -10.63 9.94
CA PHE A 62 -1.95 -9.54 9.14
C PHE A 62 -3.02 -8.62 8.54
N HIS A 63 -4.26 -8.73 9.03
CA HIS A 63 -5.40 -7.95 8.57
C HIS A 63 -5.78 -6.95 9.66
N TYR A 64 -5.47 -5.68 9.40
CA TYR A 64 -5.66 -4.59 10.34
C TYR A 64 -6.84 -3.71 9.92
N ARG A 65 -7.61 -3.25 10.90
CA ARG A 65 -8.55 -2.14 10.66
C ARG A 65 -7.78 -0.84 10.54
N ALA A 66 -8.04 -0.09 9.47
CA ALA A 66 -7.45 1.23 9.31
C ALA A 66 -8.10 2.21 10.29
N HIS A 67 -7.48 2.44 11.44
CA HIS A 67 -7.87 3.53 12.34
C HIS A 67 -7.27 4.83 11.82
N LEU A 68 -8.11 5.66 11.18
CA LEU A 68 -7.74 7.01 10.78
C LEU A 68 -7.49 7.88 12.01
N THR A 69 -6.23 8.02 12.38
CA THR A 69 -5.66 9.29 12.86
C THR A 69 -4.20 9.35 12.45
N THR A 70 -4.02 9.70 11.17
CA THR A 70 -2.73 10.02 10.53
C THR A 70 -1.75 8.83 10.43
N PRO A 71 -1.83 7.97 9.40
CA PRO A 71 -0.70 7.12 9.06
C PRO A 71 0.44 8.04 8.62
N GLU A 72 1.45 8.17 9.48
CA GLU A 72 2.69 8.84 9.14
C GLU A 72 3.45 7.95 8.14
N SER A 73 4.36 8.56 7.38
CA SER A 73 5.21 7.87 6.39
C SER A 73 5.79 6.56 6.92
N LEU A 74 6.03 6.49 8.24
CA LEU A 74 6.57 5.35 8.96
C LEU A 74 5.67 4.10 8.92
N ASP A 75 4.35 4.26 9.11
CA ASP A 75 3.42 3.12 9.10
C ASP A 75 3.36 2.47 7.73
N LEU A 76 3.39 3.29 6.68
CA LEU A 76 3.41 2.80 5.32
C LEU A 76 4.65 1.96 5.03
N PHE A 77 5.85 2.46 5.39
CA PHE A 77 7.08 1.70 5.21
C PHE A 77 7.12 0.43 6.08
N ARG A 78 6.55 0.47 7.29
CA ARG A 78 6.40 -0.72 8.14
C ARG A 78 5.51 -1.77 7.47
N TRP A 79 4.36 -1.38 6.93
CA TRP A 79 3.46 -2.31 6.24
C TRP A 79 4.07 -2.86 4.95
N MET A 80 4.84 -2.05 4.21
CA MET A 80 5.61 -2.53 3.06
C MET A 80 6.65 -3.56 3.48
N ALA A 81 7.40 -3.31 4.56
CA ALA A 81 8.37 -4.27 5.07
C ALA A 81 7.71 -5.58 5.51
N GLU A 82 6.61 -5.51 6.27
CA GLU A 82 5.84 -6.69 6.70
C GLU A 82 5.26 -7.46 5.51
N ALA A 83 4.78 -6.75 4.48
CA ALA A 83 4.30 -7.38 3.25
C ALA A 83 5.41 -8.14 2.52
N VAL A 84 6.62 -7.56 2.43
CA VAL A 84 7.79 -8.24 1.85
C VAL A 84 8.18 -9.48 2.67
N GLU A 85 8.20 -9.37 4.00
CA GLU A 85 8.49 -10.49 4.91
C GLU A 85 7.46 -11.62 4.77
N ASN A 86 6.20 -11.29 4.53
CA ASN A 86 5.12 -12.23 4.27
C ASN A 86 5.11 -12.79 2.84
N GLY A 87 6.09 -12.43 2.00
CA GLY A 87 6.22 -12.92 0.63
C GLY A 87 5.23 -12.28 -0.36
N MET A 88 4.64 -11.14 -0.02
CA MET A 88 3.85 -10.35 -0.94
C MET A 88 4.78 -9.73 -2.00
N THR A 89 4.25 -9.58 -3.21
CA THR A 89 4.99 -9.06 -4.37
C THR A 89 4.40 -7.77 -4.90
N HIS A 90 3.13 -7.51 -4.59
CA HIS A 90 2.39 -6.32 -5.02
C HIS A 90 1.76 -5.65 -3.80
N MET A 91 1.56 -4.34 -3.86
CA MET A 91 0.80 -3.60 -2.86
C MET A 91 -0.13 -2.60 -3.53
N VAL A 92 -1.43 -2.76 -3.32
CA VAL A 92 -2.46 -1.82 -3.76
C VAL A 92 -2.69 -0.79 -2.65
N MET A 93 -2.62 0.48 -2.99
CA MET A 93 -2.74 1.58 -2.06
C MET A 93 -3.84 2.55 -2.49
N GLU A 94 -4.79 2.79 -1.60
CA GLU A 94 -5.73 3.88 -1.74
C GLU A 94 -5.05 5.20 -1.33
N VAL A 95 -4.95 6.15 -2.27
CA VAL A 95 -4.24 7.42 -2.04
C VAL A 95 -5.21 8.59 -2.22
N SER A 96 -5.43 9.34 -1.14
CA SER A 96 -6.16 10.61 -1.20
C SER A 96 -5.34 11.69 -1.92
N SER A 97 -6.00 12.73 -2.42
CA SER A 97 -5.32 13.85 -3.10
C SER A 97 -4.25 14.55 -2.24
N GLN A 98 -4.43 14.56 -0.92
CA GLN A 98 -3.43 15.08 0.02
C GLN A 98 -2.27 14.09 0.23
N ALA A 99 -2.57 12.79 0.29
CA ALA A 99 -1.56 11.74 0.38
C ALA A 99 -0.74 11.61 -0.92
N TYR A 100 -1.31 11.92 -2.08
CA TYR A 100 -0.61 11.96 -3.37
C TYR A 100 0.59 12.93 -3.33
N LYS A 101 0.37 14.15 -2.84
CA LYS A 101 1.45 15.15 -2.66
C LYS A 101 2.52 14.67 -1.67
N LYS A 102 2.13 13.91 -0.65
CA LYS A 102 3.03 13.34 0.35
C LYS A 102 3.81 12.13 -0.19
N ASN A 103 3.26 11.40 -1.15
CA ASN A 103 3.89 10.24 -1.77
C ASN A 103 4.95 10.66 -2.81
N VAL A 104 4.65 11.69 -3.61
CA VAL A 104 5.63 12.30 -4.53
C VAL A 104 6.86 12.81 -3.76
N SER A 105 6.69 13.24 -2.51
CA SER A 105 7.83 13.65 -1.65
C SER A 105 8.53 12.49 -0.92
N MET A 106 7.97 11.27 -0.95
CA MET A 106 8.61 10.05 -0.42
C MET A 106 9.48 9.34 -1.45
N GLY A 107 9.29 9.58 -2.75
CA GLY A 107 10.13 9.02 -3.80
C GLY A 107 9.88 7.54 -4.11
N CYS A 108 8.69 7.02 -3.80
CA CYS A 108 8.28 5.67 -4.20
C CYS A 108 7.84 5.66 -5.66
N ASP A 109 8.43 4.79 -6.48
CA ASP A 109 7.99 4.61 -7.87
C ASP A 109 6.71 3.77 -7.89
N MET A 110 5.60 4.36 -8.33
CA MET A 110 4.26 3.80 -8.14
C MET A 110 3.46 3.91 -9.43
N THR A 111 2.79 2.82 -9.81
CA THR A 111 1.88 2.80 -10.95
C THR A 111 0.54 3.40 -10.53
N TRP A 112 0.09 4.44 -11.22
CA TRP A 112 -1.14 5.16 -10.88
C TRP A 112 -2.33 4.70 -11.72
N VAL A 113 -3.44 4.40 -11.04
CA VAL A 113 -4.75 4.17 -11.67
C VAL A 113 -5.70 5.27 -11.21
N PHE A 114 -6.24 5.99 -12.19
CA PHE A 114 -7.21 7.05 -11.98
C PHE A 114 -8.63 6.49 -12.07
N SER A 115 -9.41 6.75 -11.03
CA SER A 115 -10.85 6.40 -10.93
C SER A 115 -11.75 7.62 -10.97
#